data_AF-A0A835W4C3-F1
#
_entry.id   AF-A0A835W4C3-F1
#
_cell.length_a   1.000
_cell.length_b   1.000
_cell.length_c   1.000
_cell.angle_alpha   90.00
_cell.angle_beta   90.00
_cell.angle_gamma   90.00
#
_symmetry.space_group_name_H-M   'P 1'
#
loop_
_entity.id
_entity.type
_entity.pdbx_description
1 polymer ?
#
loop_
_entity_poly.entity_id
_entity_poly.type
_entity_poly.pdbx_seq_one_letter_code
_entity_poly.pdbx_strand_id
1 'polypeptide(L)'
;MAWAPGHPPPVQIVPPVSLFNNTHPTDIFTFDGPDGVNCTDFGDFIVNELNGQAFDVGADLSADFAVTMCNGYWNLTSNIRPNITACGTFASNASAQLFQPLVSDLLELLVNFITGGTCPANLEGYGFGAQIGGIAPSGAFGGATPSCVVGLTSQACKSEAPDAPPPPPPPPPPPPPPPPPSPPPPSPVPKPSPVPSPVPSPVPSPVPSPSPSLVKTHICVQSTNNIPFEISDLVVSPTVDQLGFPAVSMCVTAASATCKKGAFCCGMDFAKMELPITTDCKPELRKIIINNESSNAYSWGFYDSFTTLKFPSLTKSLPSGPDGATLCWVVRPGACADPAKFCLNGRCQVNIFSSDNKCCPATIVN
;
A
#
# COMPACT_ATOMS: atom_id res chain seq x y z
N MET A 1 -2.18 -13.68 -43.37
CA MET A 1 -3.37 -12.85 -43.11
C MET A 1 -2.94 -11.69 -42.24
N ALA A 2 -3.08 -10.47 -42.74
CA ALA A 2 -2.66 -9.24 -42.08
C ALA A 2 -3.60 -8.90 -40.91
N TRP A 3 -3.03 -8.46 -39.78
CA TRP A 3 -3.77 -8.02 -38.60
C TRP A 3 -4.25 -6.58 -38.77
N ALA A 4 -5.52 -6.33 -38.46
CA ALA A 4 -6.10 -4.99 -38.44
C ALA A 4 -5.71 -4.26 -37.14
N PRO A 5 -5.38 -2.95 -37.20
CA PRO A 5 -5.06 -2.14 -36.04
C PRO A 5 -6.33 -1.62 -35.38
N GLY A 6 -6.45 -1.79 -34.06
CA GLY A 6 -7.47 -1.12 -33.24
C GLY A 6 -8.29 -2.07 -32.39
N HIS A 7 -7.87 -2.26 -31.14
CA HIS A 7 -8.66 -1.83 -29.98
C HIS A 7 -7.80 -1.81 -28.70
N PRO A 8 -7.85 -0.73 -27.90
CA PRO A 8 -7.08 -0.55 -26.67
C PRO A 8 -7.57 -1.47 -25.53
N PRO A 9 -6.70 -2.11 -24.72
CA PRO A 9 -7.11 -2.82 -23.51
C PRO A 9 -7.83 -1.87 -22.51
N PRO A 10 -9.09 -2.17 -22.18
CA PRO A 10 -9.90 -1.37 -21.29
C PRO A 10 -9.79 -1.83 -19.83
N VAL A 11 -9.90 -0.87 -18.92
CA VAL A 11 -10.10 -1.05 -17.48
C VAL A 11 -11.51 -0.59 -17.17
N GLN A 12 -12.27 -1.39 -16.44
CA GLN A 12 -13.65 -1.09 -16.11
C GLN A 12 -13.90 -1.28 -14.63
N ILE A 13 -14.62 -0.33 -14.04
CA ILE A 13 -15.22 -0.49 -12.73
C ILE A 13 -16.72 -0.62 -12.92
N VAL A 14 -17.22 -1.84 -12.69
CA VAL A 14 -18.65 -2.12 -12.69
C VAL A 14 -19.10 -2.20 -11.23
N PRO A 15 -19.88 -1.25 -10.71
CA PRO A 15 -20.58 -1.46 -9.46
C PRO A 15 -21.56 -2.63 -9.64
N PRO A 16 -21.46 -3.72 -8.85
CA PRO A 16 -22.41 -4.80 -8.92
C PRO A 16 -23.76 -4.35 -8.36
N VAL A 17 -24.76 -4.87 -9.05
CA VAL A 17 -26.13 -5.08 -8.59
C VAL A 17 -26.11 -5.75 -7.22
N SER A 18 -27.01 -5.31 -6.34
CA SER A 18 -27.29 -5.91 -5.02
C SER A 18 -27.14 -7.44 -5.00
N LEU A 19 -26.30 -7.97 -4.10
CA LEU A 19 -26.16 -9.41 -3.86
C LEU A 19 -27.19 -9.95 -2.86
N PHE A 20 -28.03 -9.09 -2.27
CA PHE A 20 -29.08 -9.48 -1.33
C PHE A 20 -30.44 -9.05 -1.87
N ASN A 21 -31.33 -10.05 -1.97
CA ASN A 21 -32.75 -9.96 -2.33
C ASN A 21 -33.40 -8.57 -2.21
N ASN A 22 -33.80 -8.00 -3.35
CA ASN A 22 -35.10 -7.34 -3.60
C ASN A 22 -35.84 -6.64 -2.43
N THR A 23 -35.20 -5.77 -1.64
CA THR A 23 -35.95 -4.93 -0.69
C THR A 23 -35.78 -3.42 -0.82
N HIS A 24 -34.86 -2.89 -1.64
CA HIS A 24 -34.80 -1.44 -1.90
C HIS A 24 -34.58 -1.10 -3.38
N PRO A 25 -35.67 -0.98 -4.18
CA PRO A 25 -35.58 -0.61 -5.60
C PRO A 25 -35.28 0.87 -5.87
N THR A 26 -35.13 1.72 -4.85
CA THR A 26 -35.17 3.19 -5.03
C THR A 26 -33.89 3.94 -4.69
N ASP A 27 -33.00 3.38 -3.86
CA ASP A 27 -31.76 4.04 -3.47
C ASP A 27 -30.61 3.09 -3.84
N ILE A 28 -30.02 3.27 -5.02
CA ILE A 28 -28.79 2.59 -5.42
C ILE A 28 -27.63 3.58 -5.31
N PHE A 29 -26.44 3.09 -4.97
CA PHE A 29 -25.21 3.88 -5.09
C PHE A 29 -25.00 4.34 -6.54
N THR A 30 -24.91 5.64 -6.75
CA THR A 30 -24.65 6.28 -8.04
C THR A 30 -23.38 7.12 -7.96
N PHE A 31 -22.62 7.20 -9.05
CA PHE A 31 -21.45 8.10 -9.15
C PHE A 31 -21.85 9.57 -9.33
N ASP A 32 -23.14 9.91 -9.26
CA ASP A 32 -23.64 11.30 -9.34
C ASP A 32 -24.62 11.59 -8.20
N GLY A 33 -24.59 10.79 -7.14
CA GLY A 33 -25.49 10.90 -5.98
C GLY A 33 -25.00 11.89 -4.91
N PRO A 34 -25.88 12.28 -3.97
CA PRO A 34 -25.55 13.18 -2.86
C PRO A 34 -24.48 12.63 -1.89
N ASP A 35 -24.11 11.34 -2.01
CA ASP A 35 -23.26 10.60 -1.07
C ASP A 35 -21.75 10.57 -1.45
N GLY A 36 -21.31 11.36 -2.44
CA GLY A 36 -19.95 11.92 -2.41
C GLY A 36 -18.85 11.31 -3.27
N VAL A 37 -19.16 10.59 -4.36
CA VAL A 37 -18.15 10.25 -5.38
C VAL A 37 -18.67 10.64 -6.76
N ASN A 38 -18.16 11.75 -7.31
CA ASN A 38 -18.48 12.18 -8.68
C ASN A 38 -17.80 11.26 -9.70
N CYS A 39 -18.54 10.87 -10.73
CA CYS A 39 -18.08 10.05 -11.84
C CYS A 39 -16.78 10.60 -12.45
N THR A 40 -16.70 11.93 -12.62
CA THR A 40 -15.53 12.61 -13.18
C THR A 40 -14.32 12.49 -12.25
N ASP A 41 -14.49 12.80 -10.96
CA ASP A 41 -13.39 12.78 -9.99
C ASP A 41 -12.82 11.36 -9.82
N PHE A 42 -13.70 10.36 -9.81
CA PHE A 42 -13.28 8.96 -9.71
C PHE A 42 -12.71 8.44 -11.03
N GLY A 43 -13.23 8.88 -12.17
CA GLY A 43 -12.65 8.62 -13.48
C GLY A 43 -11.23 9.16 -13.60
N ASP A 44 -11.00 10.39 -13.16
CA ASP A 44 -9.67 11.01 -13.13
C ASP A 44 -8.73 10.26 -12.17
N PHE A 45 -9.23 9.83 -11.01
CA PHE A 45 -8.47 8.99 -10.09
C PHE A 45 -8.02 7.68 -10.75
N ILE A 46 -8.94 6.94 -11.41
CA ILE A 46 -8.63 5.68 -12.11
C ILE A 46 -7.55 5.90 -13.17
N VAL A 47 -7.71 6.92 -14.01
CA VAL A 47 -6.77 7.25 -15.09
C VAL A 47 -5.39 7.63 -14.53
N ASN A 48 -5.35 8.43 -13.48
CA ASN A 48 -4.10 8.85 -12.86
C ASN A 48 -3.34 7.67 -12.25
N GLU A 49 -4.03 6.76 -11.55
CA GLU A 49 -3.39 5.57 -10.98
C GLU A 49 -2.91 4.63 -12.08
N LEU A 50 -3.71 4.37 -13.13
CA LEU A 50 -3.30 3.51 -14.25
C LEU A 50 -2.07 4.04 -14.99
N ASN A 51 -2.06 5.33 -15.33
CA ASN A 51 -0.94 5.95 -16.04
C ASN A 51 0.29 6.11 -15.13
N GLY A 52 0.09 6.45 -13.85
CA GLY A 52 1.16 6.58 -12.88
C GLY A 52 1.87 5.25 -12.62
N GLN A 53 1.11 4.19 -12.34
CA GLN A 53 1.67 2.85 -12.13
C GLN A 53 2.35 2.31 -13.40
N ALA A 54 1.83 2.62 -14.59
CA ALA A 54 2.47 2.23 -15.85
C ALA A 54 3.82 2.92 -16.02
N PHE A 55 3.90 4.21 -15.67
CA PHE A 55 5.16 4.95 -15.66
C PHE A 55 6.16 4.39 -14.64
N ASP A 56 5.72 4.10 -13.41
CA ASP A 56 6.61 3.69 -12.31
C ASP A 56 7.31 2.34 -12.57
N VAL A 57 6.66 1.43 -13.30
CA VAL A 57 7.28 0.14 -13.70
C VAL A 57 7.94 0.19 -15.08
N GLY A 58 7.99 1.36 -15.73
CA GLY A 58 8.51 1.52 -17.08
C GLY A 58 7.69 0.78 -18.14
N ALA A 59 6.39 0.58 -17.90
CA ALA A 59 5.47 0.04 -18.89
C ALA A 59 5.08 1.13 -19.91
N ASP A 60 5.80 1.16 -21.03
CA ASP A 60 5.49 2.09 -22.12
C ASP A 60 4.04 1.93 -22.62
N LEU A 61 3.36 3.06 -22.77
CA LEU A 61 2.02 3.16 -23.35
C LEU A 61 2.12 3.78 -24.76
N SER A 62 1.43 3.16 -25.73
CA SER A 62 1.20 3.75 -27.05
C SER A 62 -0.01 4.70 -27.05
N ALA A 63 -0.91 4.53 -26.07
CA ALA A 63 -1.95 5.48 -25.74
C ALA A 63 -2.16 5.46 -24.23
N ASP A 64 -2.09 6.63 -23.59
CA ASP A 64 -2.37 6.76 -22.17
C ASP A 64 -3.80 6.30 -21.86
N PHE A 65 -4.00 5.76 -20.66
CA PHE A 65 -5.34 5.49 -20.16
C PHE A 65 -6.14 6.79 -20.09
N ALA A 66 -7.38 6.77 -20.57
CA ALA A 66 -8.31 7.88 -20.49
C ALA A 66 -9.74 7.37 -20.24
N VAL A 67 -10.55 8.15 -19.52
CA VAL A 67 -11.97 7.81 -19.31
C VAL A 67 -12.69 7.81 -20.66
N THR A 68 -13.25 6.67 -21.02
CA THR A 68 -14.02 6.47 -22.27
C THR A 68 -15.51 6.33 -22.01
N MET A 69 -15.89 5.91 -20.80
CA MET A 69 -17.27 5.86 -20.36
C MET A 69 -17.36 6.32 -18.91
N CYS A 70 -18.26 7.26 -18.65
CA CYS A 70 -18.61 7.69 -17.32
C CYS A 70 -20.13 7.82 -17.28
N ASN A 71 -20.78 6.91 -16.56
CA ASN A 71 -22.21 6.94 -16.33
C ASN A 71 -22.48 6.78 -14.85
N GLY A 72 -22.95 7.82 -14.16
CA GLY A 72 -23.43 7.70 -12.79
C GLY A 72 -24.90 7.32 -12.69
N TYR A 73 -25.66 7.31 -13.80
CA TYR A 73 -27.09 7.02 -13.79
C TYR A 73 -27.41 5.54 -13.61
N TRP A 74 -28.45 5.28 -12.82
CA TRP A 74 -29.09 3.97 -12.69
C TRP A 74 -30.55 4.02 -13.15
N ASN A 75 -30.96 3.01 -13.93
CA ASN A 75 -32.37 2.80 -14.27
C ASN A 75 -32.64 1.30 -14.50
N LEU A 76 -33.42 0.69 -13.62
CA LEU A 76 -33.76 -0.73 -13.72
C LEU A 76 -34.61 -1.05 -14.97
N THR A 77 -35.61 -0.21 -15.30
CA THR A 77 -36.53 -0.42 -16.43
C THR A 77 -35.82 -0.39 -17.77
N SER A 78 -34.82 0.48 -17.91
CA SER A 78 -34.00 0.60 -19.11
C SER A 78 -32.69 -0.20 -19.03
N ASN A 79 -32.48 -0.97 -17.95
CA ASN A 79 -31.27 -1.73 -17.65
C ASN A 79 -29.96 -0.89 -17.73
N ILE A 80 -30.03 0.38 -17.33
CA ILE A 80 -28.90 1.30 -17.27
C ILE A 80 -28.20 1.11 -15.92
N ARG A 81 -26.89 0.84 -15.97
CA ARG A 81 -26.05 0.65 -14.77
C ARG A 81 -25.01 1.76 -14.69
N PRO A 82 -24.72 2.30 -13.48
CA PRO A 82 -23.57 3.14 -13.30
C PRO A 82 -22.31 2.36 -13.71
N ASN A 83 -21.38 3.01 -14.41
CA ASN A 83 -20.15 2.39 -14.89
C ASN A 83 -19.12 3.48 -15.19
N ILE A 84 -17.86 3.21 -14.83
CA ILE A 84 -16.73 4.02 -15.25
C ILE A 84 -15.74 3.11 -15.97
N THR A 85 -15.32 3.52 -17.16
CA THR A 85 -14.40 2.76 -18.00
C THR A 85 -13.28 3.69 -18.45
N ALA A 86 -12.05 3.28 -18.20
CA ALA A 86 -10.84 3.92 -18.68
C ALA A 86 -10.11 2.99 -19.64
N CYS A 87 -9.70 3.48 -20.81
CA CYS A 87 -9.03 2.65 -21.82
C CYS A 87 -7.66 3.24 -22.15
N GLY A 88 -6.65 2.38 -22.26
CA GLY A 88 -5.28 2.74 -22.65
C GLY A 88 -4.68 1.64 -23.51
N THR A 89 -3.49 1.85 -24.07
CA THR A 89 -2.81 0.84 -24.90
C THR A 89 -1.36 0.74 -24.50
N PHE A 90 -0.90 -0.45 -24.12
CA PHE A 90 0.52 -0.73 -23.94
C PHE A 90 1.24 -0.71 -25.30
N ALA A 91 2.46 -0.20 -25.33
CA ALA A 91 3.26 -0.17 -26.55
C ALA A 91 3.65 -1.58 -27.03
N SER A 92 3.73 -2.55 -26.12
CA SER A 92 4.03 -3.95 -26.42
C SER A 92 3.52 -4.91 -25.35
N ASN A 93 3.53 -6.22 -25.64
CA ASN A 93 3.26 -7.26 -24.64
C ASN A 93 4.30 -7.27 -23.51
N ALA A 94 5.56 -6.92 -23.80
CA ALA A 94 6.61 -6.85 -22.79
C ALA A 94 6.35 -5.69 -21.82
N SER A 95 5.96 -4.52 -22.33
CA SER A 95 5.57 -3.36 -21.52
C SER A 95 4.39 -3.70 -20.61
N ALA A 96 3.38 -4.40 -21.13
CA ALA A 96 2.25 -4.86 -20.34
C ALA A 96 2.61 -5.87 -19.24
N GLN A 97 3.58 -6.76 -19.49
CA GLN A 97 4.05 -7.71 -18.48
C GLN A 97 4.73 -7.03 -17.28
N LEU A 98 5.34 -5.85 -17.47
CA LEU A 98 5.89 -5.05 -16.38
C LEU A 98 4.77 -4.52 -15.46
N PHE A 99 3.58 -4.28 -16.02
CA PHE A 99 2.43 -3.75 -15.30
C PHE A 99 1.59 -4.82 -14.58
N GLN A 100 1.53 -6.03 -15.13
CA GLN A 100 0.71 -7.14 -14.61
C GLN A 100 0.86 -7.41 -13.09
N PRO A 101 2.06 -7.34 -12.47
CA PRO A 101 2.22 -7.56 -11.03
C PRO A 101 1.46 -6.55 -10.15
N LEU A 102 1.26 -5.31 -10.62
CA LEU A 102 0.60 -4.24 -9.86
C LEU A 102 -0.93 -4.26 -9.94
N VAL A 103 -1.47 -5.06 -10.85
CA VAL A 103 -2.90 -5.05 -11.18
C VAL A 103 -3.78 -5.35 -9.98
N SER A 104 -3.41 -6.33 -9.16
CA SER A 104 -4.23 -6.72 -8.01
C SER A 104 -4.34 -5.57 -7.01
N ASP A 105 -3.20 -4.97 -6.66
CA ASP A 105 -3.11 -3.88 -5.69
C ASP A 105 -3.83 -2.62 -6.20
N LEU A 106 -3.69 -2.34 -7.50
CA LEU A 106 -4.39 -1.25 -8.15
C LEU A 106 -5.91 -1.46 -8.10
N LEU A 107 -6.42 -2.62 -8.51
CA LEU A 107 -7.85 -2.89 -8.51
C LEU A 107 -8.43 -2.82 -7.08
N GLU A 108 -7.68 -3.29 -6.09
CA GLU A 108 -8.06 -3.21 -4.69
C GLU A 108 -8.09 -1.76 -4.19
N LEU A 109 -7.10 -0.93 -4.58
CA LEU A 109 -7.10 0.50 -4.32
C LEU A 109 -8.35 1.19 -4.89
N LEU A 110 -8.75 0.84 -6.11
CA LEU A 110 -9.95 1.40 -6.75
C LEU A 110 -11.23 1.03 -6.00
N VAL A 111 -11.36 -0.21 -5.53
CA VAL A 111 -12.50 -0.63 -4.70
C VAL A 111 -12.48 0.07 -3.34
N ASN A 112 -11.31 0.15 -2.70
CA ASN A 112 -11.12 0.80 -1.41
C ASN A 112 -11.37 2.32 -1.44
N PHE A 113 -11.18 2.97 -2.58
CA PHE A 113 -11.55 4.37 -2.75
C PHE A 113 -13.05 4.59 -2.51
N ILE A 114 -13.88 3.64 -2.93
CA ILE A 114 -15.34 3.69 -2.73
C ILE A 114 -15.72 3.21 -1.33
N THR A 115 -15.17 2.09 -0.89
CA THR A 115 -15.58 1.44 0.37
C THR A 115 -14.91 2.02 1.62
N GLY A 116 -13.88 2.84 1.47
CA GLY A 116 -13.01 3.27 2.57
C GLY A 116 -12.25 2.12 3.24
N GLY A 117 -12.19 0.94 2.60
CA GLY A 117 -11.58 -0.28 3.13
C GLY A 117 -12.47 -1.07 4.10
N THR A 118 -13.32 -0.41 4.89
CA THR A 118 -14.14 -1.07 5.93
C THR A 118 -15.65 -1.05 5.66
N CYS A 119 -16.09 -0.51 4.52
CA CYS A 119 -17.51 -0.37 4.14
C CYS A 119 -18.34 0.44 5.15
N PRO A 120 -18.51 1.76 4.93
CA PRO A 120 -19.36 2.57 5.80
C PRO A 120 -20.84 2.13 5.74
N ALA A 121 -21.61 2.49 6.77
CA ALA A 121 -23.00 2.07 6.94
C ALA A 121 -23.91 2.45 5.74
N ASN A 122 -23.61 3.54 5.03
CA ASN A 122 -24.37 3.93 3.83
C ASN A 122 -24.13 2.99 2.63
N LEU A 123 -23.12 2.13 2.70
CA LEU A 123 -22.80 1.12 1.67
C LEU A 123 -23.17 -0.30 2.12
N GLU A 124 -23.85 -0.48 3.24
CA GLU A 124 -24.33 -1.78 3.69
C GLU A 124 -25.28 -2.43 2.67
N GLY A 125 -25.07 -3.72 2.38
CA GLY A 125 -25.83 -4.48 1.37
C GLY A 125 -25.29 -4.40 -0.06
N TYR A 126 -24.31 -3.53 -0.33
CA TYR A 126 -23.70 -3.38 -1.65
C TYR A 126 -22.50 -4.29 -1.86
N GLY A 127 -22.22 -4.61 -3.13
CA GLY A 127 -20.91 -5.07 -3.57
C GLY A 127 -20.24 -3.99 -4.40
N PHE A 128 -18.92 -4.07 -4.53
CA PHE A 128 -18.11 -3.24 -5.43
C PHE A 128 -17.13 -4.15 -6.16
N GLY A 129 -16.93 -3.92 -7.46
CA GLY A 129 -16.06 -4.73 -8.31
C GLY A 129 -15.24 -3.86 -9.25
N ALA A 130 -13.97 -4.18 -9.38
CA ALA A 130 -13.06 -3.55 -10.34
C ALA A 130 -12.37 -4.63 -11.16
N GLN A 131 -12.20 -4.37 -12.46
CA GLN A 131 -11.61 -5.32 -13.38
C GLN A 131 -10.79 -4.63 -14.47
N ILE A 132 -9.73 -5.31 -14.91
CA ILE A 132 -8.90 -4.90 -16.05
C ILE A 132 -8.76 -6.08 -17.01
N GLY A 133 -8.91 -5.83 -18.30
CA GLY A 133 -8.76 -6.88 -19.31
C GLY A 133 -9.42 -6.50 -20.62
N GLY A 134 -9.21 -7.29 -21.68
CA GLY A 134 -9.74 -7.01 -23.02
C GLY A 134 -11.28 -6.88 -23.03
N ILE A 135 -11.79 -5.93 -23.84
CA ILE A 135 -13.22 -5.91 -24.21
C ILE A 135 -13.45 -7.01 -25.24
N ALA A 136 -14.37 -7.91 -24.94
CA ALA A 136 -14.91 -8.82 -25.93
C ALA A 136 -15.66 -8.04 -27.02
N PRO A 137 -15.74 -8.54 -28.27
CA PRO A 137 -16.60 -7.96 -29.30
C PRO A 137 -18.07 -7.82 -28.88
N SER A 138 -18.52 -8.59 -27.88
CA SER A 138 -19.85 -8.54 -27.29
C SER A 138 -20.06 -7.40 -26.28
N GLY A 139 -19.04 -6.60 -25.99
CA GLY A 139 -19.07 -5.61 -24.90
C GLY A 139 -19.04 -6.25 -23.50
N ALA A 140 -18.97 -7.59 -23.42
CA ALA A 140 -18.77 -8.31 -22.17
C ALA A 140 -17.30 -8.16 -21.75
N PHE A 141 -17.09 -7.63 -20.56
CA PHE A 141 -15.76 -7.50 -19.98
C PHE A 141 -15.34 -8.83 -19.35
N GLY A 142 -14.05 -9.18 -19.48
CA GLY A 142 -13.51 -10.46 -19.00
C GLY A 142 -13.80 -11.67 -19.92
N GLY A 143 -14.43 -11.47 -21.08
CA GLY A 143 -14.90 -12.54 -21.97
C GLY A 143 -14.22 -12.62 -23.34
N ALA A 144 -12.95 -13.03 -23.39
CA ALA A 144 -12.26 -13.51 -24.61
C ALA A 144 -11.88 -12.50 -25.72
N THR A 145 -10.62 -12.07 -25.70
CA THR A 145 -9.58 -11.97 -26.77
C THR A 145 -8.28 -11.53 -26.06
N PRO A 146 -7.05 -11.82 -26.55
CA PRO A 146 -5.87 -11.78 -25.68
C PRO A 146 -5.54 -10.34 -25.25
N SER A 147 -5.89 -9.99 -24.00
CA SER A 147 -5.29 -8.82 -23.35
C SER A 147 -3.99 -9.22 -22.68
N CYS A 148 -3.01 -8.34 -22.80
CA CYS A 148 -1.69 -8.50 -22.20
C CYS A 148 -1.70 -8.29 -20.68
N VAL A 149 -2.78 -7.72 -20.14
CA VAL A 149 -3.01 -7.52 -18.70
C VAL A 149 -4.42 -8.00 -18.34
N VAL A 150 -4.58 -8.71 -17.22
CA VAL A 150 -5.87 -9.16 -16.68
C VAL A 150 -5.92 -9.09 -15.15
N GLY A 151 -7.08 -8.74 -14.61
CA GLY A 151 -7.33 -8.78 -13.17
C GLY A 151 -8.78 -8.49 -12.83
N LEU A 152 -9.20 -8.98 -11.67
CA LEU A 152 -10.51 -8.72 -11.10
C LEU A 152 -10.39 -8.70 -9.58
N THR A 153 -11.16 -7.83 -8.94
CA THR A 153 -11.38 -7.85 -7.50
C THR A 153 -12.80 -7.42 -7.17
N SER A 154 -13.27 -7.82 -6.00
CA SER A 154 -14.57 -7.39 -5.50
C SER A 154 -14.63 -7.39 -3.98
N GLN A 155 -15.34 -6.42 -3.41
CA GLN A 155 -15.63 -6.33 -1.98
C GLN A 155 -17.14 -6.25 -1.76
N ALA A 156 -17.66 -7.05 -0.83
CA ALA A 156 -19.05 -6.96 -0.40
C ALA A 156 -19.13 -6.25 0.97
N CYS A 157 -19.97 -5.24 1.05
CA CYS A 157 -20.31 -4.52 2.27
C CYS A 157 -21.47 -5.24 2.97
N LYS A 158 -21.15 -6.22 3.81
CA LYS A 158 -22.15 -7.02 4.53
C LYS A 158 -22.69 -6.27 5.74
N SER A 159 -24.00 -6.45 6.00
CA SER A 159 -24.58 -6.23 7.33
C SER A 159 -24.01 -7.26 8.30
N GLU A 160 -23.45 -6.84 9.44
CA GLU A 160 -23.13 -7.78 10.52
C GLU A 160 -24.42 -8.50 10.92
N ALA A 161 -24.47 -9.82 10.76
CA ALA A 161 -25.57 -10.60 11.31
C ALA A 161 -25.49 -10.49 12.85
N PRO A 162 -26.62 -10.34 13.57
CA PRO A 162 -26.57 -10.35 15.03
C PRO A 162 -25.90 -11.63 15.51
N ASP A 163 -24.90 -11.50 16.38
CA ASP A 163 -24.12 -12.61 16.92
C ASP A 163 -25.05 -13.74 17.37
N ALA A 164 -24.84 -14.92 16.79
CA ALA A 164 -25.52 -16.12 17.25
C ALA A 164 -25.15 -16.35 18.72
N PRO A 165 -26.11 -16.71 19.60
CA PRO A 165 -25.81 -16.96 21.00
C PRO A 165 -24.71 -18.03 21.13
N PRO A 166 -23.76 -17.87 22.06
CA PRO A 166 -22.61 -18.76 22.18
C PRO A 166 -23.07 -20.21 22.34
N PRO A 167 -22.41 -21.18 21.66
CA PRO A 167 -22.78 -22.58 21.78
C PRO A 167 -22.65 -23.06 23.23
N PRO A 168 -23.51 -23.98 23.68
CA PRO A 168 -23.42 -24.54 25.02
C PRO A 168 -22.04 -25.19 25.25
N PRO A 169 -21.49 -25.12 26.47
CA PRO A 169 -20.18 -25.67 26.77
C PRO A 169 -20.14 -27.19 26.48
N PRO A 170 -19.05 -27.70 25.90
CA PRO A 170 -18.92 -29.13 25.60
C PRO A 170 -18.93 -29.96 26.89
N PRO A 171 -19.46 -31.20 26.85
CA PRO A 171 -19.42 -32.09 27.99
C PRO A 171 -17.97 -32.40 28.41
N PRO A 172 -17.71 -32.62 29.71
CA PRO A 172 -16.38 -32.91 30.21
C PRO A 172 -15.80 -34.17 29.54
N PRO A 173 -14.51 -34.17 29.17
CA PRO A 173 -13.89 -35.32 28.52
C PRO A 173 -13.84 -36.53 29.47
N PRO A 174 -13.98 -37.76 28.93
CA PRO A 174 -13.84 -38.97 29.72
C PRO A 174 -12.42 -39.10 30.28
N PRO A 175 -12.25 -39.77 31.43
CA PRO A 175 -10.94 -39.95 32.05
C PRO A 175 -9.98 -40.71 31.11
N PRO A 176 -8.69 -40.32 31.07
CA PRO A 176 -7.72 -40.96 30.21
C PRO A 176 -7.47 -42.43 30.61
N PRO A 177 -7.25 -43.33 29.64
CA PRO A 177 -6.90 -44.71 29.91
C PRO A 177 -5.51 -44.81 30.57
N PRO A 178 -5.26 -45.86 31.39
CA PRO A 178 -3.98 -46.05 32.05
C PRO A 178 -2.83 -46.23 31.05
N PRO A 179 -1.64 -45.70 31.34
CA PRO A 179 -0.50 -45.79 30.42
C PRO A 179 -0.03 -47.25 30.25
N PRO A 180 0.36 -47.66 29.03
CA PRO A 180 0.92 -48.97 28.79
C PRO A 180 2.30 -49.15 29.43
N PRO A 181 2.69 -50.39 29.78
CA PRO A 181 3.98 -50.66 30.41
C PRO A 181 5.17 -50.37 29.48
N SER A 182 6.21 -49.79 30.06
CA SER A 182 7.44 -49.38 29.37
C SER A 182 8.19 -50.59 28.77
N PRO A 183 8.69 -50.50 27.52
CA PRO A 183 9.48 -51.56 26.91
C PRO A 183 10.91 -51.64 27.51
N PRO A 184 11.55 -52.82 27.48
CA PRO A 184 12.90 -53.02 28.00
C PRO A 184 13.97 -52.32 27.14
N PRO A 185 15.12 -51.96 27.74
CA PRO A 185 16.18 -51.23 27.05
C PRO A 185 16.91 -52.12 26.02
N PRO A 186 17.23 -51.59 24.83
CA PRO A 186 17.97 -52.34 23.81
C PRO A 186 19.48 -52.40 24.12
N SER A 187 20.09 -53.53 23.75
CA SER A 187 21.54 -53.79 23.86
C SER A 187 22.39 -52.93 22.91
N PRO A 188 23.66 -52.66 23.26
CA PRO A 188 24.54 -51.79 22.47
C PRO A 188 25.00 -52.46 21.17
N VAL A 189 24.86 -51.74 20.05
CA VAL A 189 25.31 -52.15 18.71
C VAL A 189 26.73 -51.60 18.44
N PRO A 190 27.62 -52.33 17.72
CA PRO A 190 28.98 -51.90 17.45
C PRO A 190 29.08 -50.70 16.51
N LYS A 191 30.11 -49.88 16.75
CA LYS A 191 30.44 -48.63 16.04
C LYS A 191 30.94 -48.90 14.61
N PRO A 192 30.32 -48.34 13.55
CA PRO A 192 30.85 -48.43 12.20
C PRO A 192 31.99 -47.43 11.94
N SER A 193 32.90 -47.84 11.05
CA SER A 193 34.05 -47.10 10.52
C SER A 193 33.64 -45.84 9.71
N PRO A 194 34.52 -44.83 9.58
CA PRO A 194 34.19 -43.58 8.92
C PRO A 194 34.12 -43.75 7.39
N VAL A 195 33.02 -43.28 6.80
CA VAL A 195 32.84 -43.13 5.35
C VAL A 195 33.36 -41.74 4.94
N PRO A 196 34.07 -41.59 3.82
CA PRO A 196 34.60 -40.30 3.38
C PRO A 196 33.49 -39.34 2.94
N SER A 197 33.66 -38.06 3.31
CA SER A 197 32.74 -36.96 3.03
C SER A 197 32.50 -36.73 1.54
N PRO A 198 31.23 -36.50 1.11
CA PRO A 198 30.96 -36.03 -0.23
C PRO A 198 31.36 -34.55 -0.39
N VAL A 199 31.90 -34.25 -1.57
CA VAL A 199 32.27 -32.90 -2.03
C VAL A 199 31.02 -32.01 -2.04
N PRO A 200 31.09 -30.76 -1.54
CA PRO A 200 29.96 -29.84 -1.54
C PRO A 200 29.55 -29.50 -2.99
N SER A 201 28.27 -29.67 -3.29
CA SER A 201 27.66 -29.13 -4.51
C SER A 201 27.70 -27.59 -4.47
N PRO A 202 27.82 -26.92 -5.63
CA PRO A 202 27.79 -25.47 -5.69
C PRO A 202 26.45 -24.96 -5.13
N VAL A 203 26.54 -24.11 -4.11
CA VAL A 203 25.41 -23.37 -3.55
C VAL A 203 24.79 -22.55 -4.68
N PRO A 204 23.47 -22.66 -4.94
CA PRO A 204 22.79 -21.79 -5.88
C PRO A 204 23.03 -20.33 -5.47
N SER A 205 23.43 -19.49 -6.42
CA SER A 205 23.57 -18.05 -6.20
C SER A 205 22.31 -17.51 -5.51
N PRO A 206 22.45 -16.65 -4.47
CA PRO A 206 21.31 -16.09 -3.77
C PRO A 206 20.39 -15.41 -4.78
N VAL A 207 19.13 -15.83 -4.80
CA VAL A 207 18.07 -15.13 -5.50
C VAL A 207 18.11 -13.67 -5.02
N PRO A 208 18.16 -12.68 -5.93
CA PRO A 208 18.16 -11.28 -5.53
C PRO A 208 16.96 -11.03 -4.62
N SER A 209 17.23 -10.53 -3.42
CA SER A 209 16.20 -10.15 -2.46
C SER A 209 15.20 -9.22 -3.16
N PRO A 210 13.89 -9.44 -3.03
CA PRO A 210 12.89 -8.55 -3.62
C PRO A 210 13.16 -7.11 -3.18
N SER A 211 12.98 -6.18 -4.12
CA SER A 211 13.10 -4.74 -3.86
C SER A 211 12.21 -4.38 -2.66
N PRO A 212 12.71 -3.62 -1.67
CA PRO A 212 11.96 -3.36 -0.45
C PRO A 212 10.65 -2.62 -0.76
N SER A 213 9.53 -3.26 -0.45
CA SER A 213 8.19 -2.67 -0.58
C SER A 213 8.01 -1.59 0.49
N LEU A 214 7.60 -0.39 0.08
CA LEU A 214 7.24 0.68 0.99
C LEU A 214 6.02 0.27 1.82
N VAL A 215 6.02 0.66 3.10
CA VAL A 215 4.88 0.45 3.98
C VAL A 215 3.97 1.66 3.93
N LYS A 216 2.67 1.44 3.75
CA LYS A 216 1.67 2.50 3.69
C LYS A 216 1.36 3.04 5.08
N THR A 217 1.65 4.31 5.31
CA THR A 217 1.38 5.00 6.59
C THR A 217 0.13 5.87 6.54
N HIS A 218 -0.50 6.07 5.38
CA HIS A 218 -1.72 6.87 5.29
C HIS A 218 -2.41 6.59 3.96
N ILE A 219 -3.70 6.90 3.89
CA ILE A 219 -4.46 6.86 2.65
C ILE A 219 -4.21 8.19 1.91
N CYS A 220 -3.34 8.14 0.89
CA CYS A 220 -2.93 9.25 0.03
C CYS A 220 -2.03 8.71 -1.09
N VAL A 221 -1.71 9.54 -2.08
CA VAL A 221 -0.84 9.17 -3.20
C VAL A 221 0.60 9.01 -2.71
N GLN A 222 1.10 7.77 -2.69
CA GLN A 222 2.48 7.43 -2.35
C GLN A 222 3.39 7.51 -3.57
N SER A 223 3.65 8.73 -4.03
CA SER A 223 4.54 8.95 -5.17
C SER A 223 6.01 8.85 -4.75
N THR A 224 6.84 8.08 -5.47
CA THR A 224 8.30 8.06 -5.27
C THR A 224 9.04 8.97 -6.26
N ASN A 225 8.34 9.45 -7.28
CA ASN A 225 8.87 10.26 -8.38
C ASN A 225 8.02 11.54 -8.56
N ASN A 226 8.54 12.54 -9.30
CA ASN A 226 7.82 13.79 -9.61
C ASN A 226 7.16 14.45 -8.38
N ILE A 227 7.95 14.55 -7.32
CA ILE A 227 7.59 15.21 -6.06
C ILE A 227 8.51 16.42 -5.86
N PRO A 228 8.07 17.48 -5.17
CA PRO A 228 8.84 18.72 -5.08
C PRO A 228 9.98 18.66 -4.06
N PHE A 229 10.22 17.51 -3.43
CA PHE A 229 11.19 17.34 -2.36
C PHE A 229 12.03 16.09 -2.55
N GLU A 230 13.30 16.20 -2.23
CA GLU A 230 14.26 15.10 -2.11
C GLU A 230 14.73 15.00 -0.66
N ILE A 231 14.98 13.78 -0.20
CA ILE A 231 15.50 13.50 1.14
C ILE A 231 16.86 12.82 0.98
N SER A 232 17.86 13.30 1.72
CA SER A 232 19.21 12.72 1.71
C SER A 232 19.25 11.32 2.31
N ASP A 233 20.36 10.61 2.07
CA ASP A 233 20.76 9.46 2.87
C ASP A 233 20.86 9.81 4.36
N LEU A 234 20.82 8.78 5.20
CA LEU A 234 20.79 8.93 6.64
C LEU A 234 22.19 9.22 7.19
N VAL A 235 22.30 10.31 7.95
CA VAL A 235 23.53 10.66 8.66
C VAL A 235 23.39 10.28 10.12
N VAL A 236 24.22 9.35 10.58
CA VAL A 236 24.27 8.93 11.99
C VAL A 236 25.48 9.57 12.67
N SER A 237 25.26 10.22 13.81
CA SER A 237 26.31 10.91 14.55
C SER A 237 26.13 10.82 16.06
N PRO A 238 27.23 10.80 16.84
CA PRO A 238 27.15 10.91 18.28
C PRO A 238 26.65 12.30 18.71
N THR A 239 25.84 12.35 19.77
CA THR A 239 25.26 13.59 20.30
C THR A 239 24.96 13.45 21.80
N VAL A 240 24.18 14.38 22.35
CA VAL A 240 23.65 14.32 23.72
C VAL A 240 22.14 14.51 23.76
N ASP A 241 21.48 13.86 24.73
CA ASP A 241 20.06 14.04 25.00
C ASP A 241 19.77 15.38 25.71
N GLN A 242 18.51 15.66 26.03
CA GLN A 242 18.09 16.89 26.71
C GLN A 242 18.69 17.07 28.12
N LEU A 243 19.24 16.01 28.73
CA LEU A 243 19.88 16.05 30.04
C LEU A 243 21.42 16.02 29.93
N GLY A 244 21.96 16.06 28.70
CA GLY A 244 23.40 16.01 28.46
C GLY A 244 24.00 14.60 28.49
N PHE A 245 23.19 13.55 28.58
CA PHE A 245 23.70 12.18 28.51
C PHE A 245 24.07 11.80 27.07
N PRO A 246 25.08 10.93 26.87
CA PRO A 246 25.44 10.44 25.54
C PRO A 246 24.22 9.87 24.81
N ALA A 247 24.10 10.19 23.53
CA ALA A 247 23.02 9.77 22.66
C ALA A 247 23.52 9.64 21.21
N VAL A 248 22.66 9.13 20.34
CA VAL A 248 22.91 9.05 18.90
C VAL A 248 21.82 9.80 18.16
N SER A 249 22.21 10.68 17.24
CA SER A 249 21.32 11.35 16.30
C SER A 249 21.35 10.63 14.96
N MET A 250 20.17 10.41 14.41
CA MET A 250 19.96 9.97 13.03
C MET A 250 19.24 11.11 12.32
N CYS A 251 19.83 11.62 11.24
CA CYS A 251 19.40 12.83 10.57
C CYS A 251 19.20 12.60 9.08
N VAL A 252 18.17 13.21 8.54
CA VAL A 252 18.00 13.39 7.09
C VAL A 252 17.95 14.88 6.77
N THR A 253 18.34 15.24 5.57
CA THR A 253 18.22 16.61 5.05
C THR A 253 17.20 16.61 3.93
N ALA A 254 16.23 17.53 4.02
CA ALA A 254 15.29 17.79 2.93
C ALA A 254 15.86 18.84 1.98
N ALA A 255 15.62 18.67 0.69
CA ALA A 255 15.98 19.60 -0.36
C ALA A 255 14.81 19.79 -1.33
N SER A 256 14.74 20.93 -2.00
CA SER A 256 13.79 21.13 -3.08
C SER A 256 14.23 20.35 -4.31
N ALA A 257 13.28 19.66 -4.93
CA ALA A 257 13.50 18.87 -6.14
C ALA A 257 12.73 19.45 -7.32
N THR A 258 13.26 19.24 -8.53
CA THR A 258 12.52 19.60 -9.74
C THR A 258 11.40 18.60 -9.98
N CYS A 259 10.21 19.10 -10.24
CA CYS A 259 9.05 18.26 -10.48
C CYS A 259 8.33 18.69 -11.77
N LYS A 260 7.77 17.70 -12.50
CA LYS A 260 7.02 17.94 -13.74
C LYS A 260 5.74 18.71 -13.45
N LYS A 261 5.57 19.86 -14.11
CA LYS A 261 4.36 20.67 -14.04
C LYS A 261 3.12 19.83 -14.36
N GLY A 262 2.15 19.81 -13.43
CA GLY A 262 0.91 19.05 -13.55
C GLY A 262 0.92 17.67 -12.88
N ALA A 263 2.08 17.19 -12.37
CA ALA A 263 2.09 16.00 -11.53
C ALA A 263 1.31 16.25 -10.23
N PHE A 264 0.56 15.25 -9.77
CA PHE A 264 -0.42 15.39 -8.68
C PHE A 264 0.19 15.98 -7.40
N CYS A 265 1.36 15.48 -6.99
CA CYS A 265 2.04 15.93 -5.78
C CYS A 265 3.01 17.09 -5.98
N CYS A 266 3.13 17.63 -7.20
CA CYS A 266 4.10 18.68 -7.50
C CYS A 266 3.87 19.99 -6.73
N GLY A 267 2.61 20.29 -6.42
CA GLY A 267 2.19 21.49 -5.70
C GLY A 267 2.05 21.28 -4.19
N MET A 268 2.45 20.13 -3.66
CA MET A 268 2.30 19.85 -2.24
C MET A 268 3.22 20.73 -1.38
N ASP A 269 2.80 21.01 -0.15
CA ASP A 269 3.63 21.59 0.90
C ASP A 269 4.31 20.51 1.76
N PHE A 270 5.23 20.92 2.62
CA PHE A 270 5.99 20.03 3.51
C PHE A 270 5.41 20.08 4.93
N ALA A 271 4.23 19.50 5.13
CA ALA A 271 3.45 19.72 6.34
C ALA A 271 3.83 18.81 7.52
N LYS A 272 4.22 17.58 7.22
CA LYS A 272 4.55 16.55 8.21
C LYS A 272 5.52 15.55 7.62
N MET A 273 6.35 14.96 8.46
CA MET A 273 7.15 13.78 8.14
C MET A 273 6.81 12.64 9.09
N GLU A 274 6.74 11.41 8.58
CA GLU A 274 6.56 10.19 9.39
C GLU A 274 7.60 9.13 9.05
N LEU A 275 8.17 8.51 10.08
CA LEU A 275 9.09 7.38 9.96
C LEU A 275 8.49 6.13 10.61
N PRO A 276 8.24 5.05 9.86
CA PRO A 276 7.95 3.74 10.42
C PRO A 276 9.15 3.21 11.20
N ILE A 277 8.93 2.83 12.45
CA ILE A 277 9.96 2.33 13.36
C ILE A 277 9.60 0.94 13.89
N THR A 278 10.60 0.23 14.36
CA THR A 278 10.44 -0.93 15.24
C THR A 278 9.82 -0.45 16.57
N THR A 279 8.65 -0.98 16.93
CA THR A 279 7.88 -0.50 18.10
C THR A 279 8.66 -0.54 19.41
N ASP A 280 9.56 -1.51 19.60
CA ASP A 280 10.42 -1.62 20.78
C ASP A 280 11.42 -0.47 20.95
N CYS A 281 11.69 0.29 19.87
CA CYS A 281 12.56 1.45 19.91
C CYS A 281 11.86 2.75 20.30
N LYS A 282 10.53 2.75 20.40
CA LYS A 282 9.73 3.89 20.87
C LYS A 282 10.23 4.48 22.21
N PRO A 283 10.45 3.70 23.29
CA PRO A 283 10.93 4.23 24.58
C PRO A 283 12.36 4.79 24.54
N GLU A 284 13.14 4.45 23.52
CA GLU A 284 14.53 4.90 23.39
C GLU A 284 14.64 6.29 22.76
N LEU A 285 13.57 6.79 22.13
CA LEU A 285 13.51 8.14 21.59
C LEU A 285 13.53 9.19 22.71
N ARG A 286 14.37 10.21 22.56
CA ARG A 286 14.58 11.26 23.57
C ARG A 286 14.00 12.60 23.15
N LYS A 287 14.30 13.01 21.92
CA LYS A 287 13.85 14.26 21.31
C LYS A 287 13.97 14.18 19.79
N ILE A 288 13.36 15.13 19.10
CA ILE A 288 13.67 15.42 17.71
C ILE A 288 14.45 16.73 17.62
N ILE A 289 15.15 16.96 16.51
CA ILE A 289 15.86 18.20 16.22
C ILE A 289 15.46 18.65 14.82
N ILE A 290 15.11 19.92 14.66
CA ILE A 290 14.80 20.55 13.38
C ILE A 290 15.75 21.75 13.23
N ASN A 291 16.59 21.78 12.20
CA ASN A 291 17.59 22.84 11.97
C ASN A 291 18.44 23.18 13.21
N ASN A 292 18.95 22.15 13.89
CA ASN A 292 19.70 22.24 15.16
C ASN A 292 18.90 22.72 16.39
N GLU A 293 17.62 23.02 16.25
CA GLU A 293 16.75 23.35 17.37
C GLU A 293 16.10 22.07 17.93
N SER A 294 16.36 21.79 19.21
CA SER A 294 15.75 20.64 19.89
C SER A 294 14.26 20.88 20.09
N SER A 295 13.44 19.88 19.75
CA SER A 295 11.99 19.92 19.88
C SER A 295 11.46 18.64 20.53
N ASN A 296 10.49 18.81 21.42
CA ASN A 296 9.70 17.71 22.00
C ASN A 296 8.32 17.59 21.33
N ALA A 297 8.06 18.36 20.28
CA ALA A 297 6.77 18.40 19.60
C ALA A 297 6.56 17.24 18.61
N TYR A 298 7.22 16.10 18.82
CA TYR A 298 6.96 14.89 18.05
C TYR A 298 5.69 14.18 18.57
N SER A 299 5.09 13.34 17.74
CA SER A 299 3.98 12.49 18.15
C SER A 299 4.12 11.08 17.56
N TRP A 300 3.22 10.18 17.92
CA TRP A 300 3.25 8.78 17.48
C TRP A 300 2.06 8.47 16.59
N GLY A 301 2.28 7.68 15.55
CA GLY A 301 1.24 7.00 14.78
C GLY A 301 1.18 5.53 15.12
N PHE A 302 -0.02 4.99 15.17
CA PHE A 302 -0.27 3.59 15.48
C PHE A 302 -0.98 2.96 14.30
N TYR A 303 -0.41 1.87 13.80
CA TYR A 303 -0.93 1.04 12.72
C TYR A 303 -0.98 -0.39 13.22
N ASP A 304 -1.75 -1.25 12.55
CA ASP A 304 -2.00 -2.62 13.01
C ASP A 304 -0.70 -3.43 13.20
N SER A 305 0.34 -3.15 12.41
CA SER A 305 1.59 -3.91 12.39
C SER A 305 2.85 -3.10 12.74
N PHE A 306 2.75 -1.78 12.93
CA PHE A 306 3.92 -0.94 13.23
C PHE A 306 3.55 0.41 13.86
N THR A 307 4.58 1.13 14.31
CA THR A 307 4.45 2.48 14.88
C THR A 307 5.22 3.47 14.03
N THR A 308 4.71 4.70 13.88
CA THR A 308 5.46 5.78 13.23
C THR A 308 5.85 6.88 14.20
N LEU A 309 7.08 7.38 14.06
CA LEU A 309 7.51 8.64 14.64
C LEU A 309 7.06 9.79 13.72
N LYS A 310 6.30 10.74 14.26
CA LYS A 310 5.78 11.90 13.51
C LYS A 310 6.52 13.18 13.88
N PHE A 311 6.89 13.93 12.86
CA PHE A 311 7.32 15.32 12.91
C PHE A 311 6.16 16.18 12.40
N PRO A 312 5.26 16.63 13.29
CA PRO A 312 4.09 17.41 12.89
C PRO A 312 4.43 18.88 12.65
N SER A 313 3.51 19.60 11.99
CA SER A 313 3.55 21.06 11.87
C SER A 313 4.83 21.62 11.25
N LEU A 314 5.41 20.93 10.28
CA LEU A 314 6.67 21.33 9.65
C LEU A 314 6.53 22.63 8.85
N THR A 315 5.34 22.96 8.34
CA THR A 315 5.07 24.29 7.75
C THR A 315 5.25 25.44 8.75
N LYS A 316 5.13 25.18 10.06
CA LYS A 316 5.40 26.18 11.12
C LYS A 316 6.85 26.16 11.56
N SER A 317 7.46 24.98 11.67
CA SER A 317 8.86 24.83 12.08
C SER A 317 9.85 25.23 10.98
N LEU A 318 9.43 25.19 9.71
CA LEU A 318 10.21 25.51 8.52
C LEU A 318 9.50 26.59 7.69
N PRO A 319 9.37 27.82 8.19
CA PRO A 319 8.60 28.88 7.52
C PRO A 319 9.22 29.30 6.17
N SER A 320 10.52 29.09 5.99
CA SER A 320 11.24 29.34 4.74
C SER A 320 11.15 28.18 3.74
N GLY A 321 10.41 27.11 4.07
CA GLY A 321 10.36 25.87 3.31
C GLY A 321 11.39 24.83 3.77
N PRO A 322 11.34 23.62 3.19
CA PRO A 322 12.15 22.48 3.62
C PRO A 322 13.56 22.45 3.01
N ASP A 323 13.91 23.37 2.12
CA ASP A 323 15.20 23.34 1.41
C ASP A 323 16.39 23.52 2.36
N GLY A 324 17.26 22.52 2.40
CA GLY A 324 18.39 22.46 3.34
C GLY A 324 17.98 22.14 4.79
N ALA A 325 16.71 21.85 5.06
CA ALA A 325 16.23 21.60 6.41
C ALA A 325 16.74 20.26 6.92
N THR A 326 17.30 20.25 8.14
CA THR A 326 17.75 19.01 8.79
C THR A 326 16.70 18.52 9.78
N LEU A 327 16.31 17.25 9.66
CA LEU A 327 15.33 16.59 10.51
C LEU A 327 16.01 15.39 11.19
N CYS A 328 16.22 15.48 12.49
CA CYS A 328 16.87 14.42 13.26
C CYS A 328 15.97 13.86 14.35
N TRP A 329 16.16 12.59 14.67
CA TRP A 329 15.66 11.97 15.88
C TRP A 329 16.83 11.47 16.73
N VAL A 330 16.72 11.69 18.04
CA VAL A 330 17.79 11.38 19.00
C VAL A 330 17.34 10.24 19.88
N VAL A 331 18.16 9.19 19.93
CA VAL A 331 17.90 7.96 20.68
C VAL A 331 19.01 7.69 21.69
N ARG A 332 18.67 6.93 22.74
CA ARG A 332 19.69 6.47 23.69
C ARG A 332 20.70 5.54 23.00
N PRO A 333 21.95 5.49 23.51
CA PRO A 333 22.90 4.46 23.10
C PRO A 333 22.32 3.07 23.42
N GLY A 334 22.43 2.16 22.46
CA GLY A 334 21.87 0.81 22.58
C GLY A 334 21.58 0.20 21.22
N ALA A 335 20.75 -0.85 21.19
CA ALA A 335 20.36 -1.50 19.94
C ALA A 335 19.65 -0.52 18.99
N CYS A 336 18.75 0.33 19.51
CA CYS A 336 18.00 1.30 18.73
C CYS A 336 18.82 2.51 18.24
N ALA A 337 20.11 2.59 18.60
CA ALA A 337 21.04 3.56 18.02
C ALA A 337 21.59 3.12 16.65
N ASP A 338 21.30 1.88 16.24
CA ASP A 338 21.55 1.35 14.90
C ASP A 338 20.31 1.56 14.02
N PRO A 339 20.39 2.31 12.90
CA PRO A 339 19.25 2.51 12.00
C PRO A 339 18.59 1.22 11.54
N ALA A 340 19.37 0.15 11.32
CA ALA A 340 18.86 -1.15 10.90
C ALA A 340 18.04 -1.88 11.98
N LYS A 341 18.08 -1.40 13.23
CA LYS A 341 17.24 -1.91 14.33
C LYS A 341 16.13 -0.93 14.69
N PHE A 342 16.40 0.37 14.57
CA PHE A 342 15.44 1.42 14.85
C PHE A 342 14.31 1.45 13.82
N CYS A 343 14.66 1.44 12.53
CA CYS A 343 13.71 1.58 11.45
C CYS A 343 13.01 0.25 11.15
N LEU A 344 11.72 0.35 10.77
CA LEU A 344 10.92 -0.83 10.47
C LEU A 344 11.56 -1.67 9.36
N ASN A 345 11.58 -3.00 9.51
CA ASN A 345 12.22 -3.93 8.58
C ASN A 345 13.71 -3.65 8.30
N GLY A 346 14.36 -2.90 9.19
CA GLY A 346 15.77 -2.52 9.10
C GLY A 346 16.09 -1.53 7.99
N ARG A 347 15.09 -0.78 7.49
CA ARG A 347 15.29 0.29 6.51
C ARG A 347 14.49 1.51 6.89
N CYS A 348 15.11 2.68 6.83
CA CYS A 348 14.47 3.92 7.21
C CYS A 348 13.63 4.43 6.04
N GLN A 349 12.32 4.23 6.12
CA GLN A 349 11.38 4.88 5.22
C GLN A 349 11.01 6.25 5.78
N VAL A 350 11.14 7.28 4.96
CA VAL A 350 10.71 8.64 5.25
C VAL A 350 9.48 8.94 4.41
N ASN A 351 8.36 9.23 5.06
CA ASN A 351 7.13 9.66 4.40
C ASN A 351 6.93 11.16 4.66
N ILE A 352 6.69 11.95 3.63
CA ILE A 352 6.37 13.38 3.73
C ILE A 352 4.89 13.55 3.42
N PHE A 353 4.19 14.48 4.05
CA PHE A 353 2.76 14.69 3.84
C PHE A 353 2.44 16.13 3.51
N SER A 354 1.46 16.31 2.63
CA SER A 354 0.81 17.59 2.39
C SER A 354 -0.17 17.93 3.51
N SER A 355 -0.45 19.22 3.72
CA SER A 355 -1.42 19.70 4.71
C SER A 355 -2.83 19.21 4.42
N ASP A 356 -3.18 18.99 3.16
CA ASP A 356 -4.48 18.44 2.74
C ASP A 356 -4.54 16.90 2.81
N ASN A 357 -3.43 16.25 3.20
CA ASN A 357 -3.26 14.80 3.26
C ASN A 357 -3.59 14.05 1.95
N LYS A 358 -3.48 14.71 0.79
CA LYS A 358 -3.67 14.06 -0.51
C LYS A 358 -2.39 13.42 -1.05
N CYS A 359 -1.24 13.98 -0.68
CA CYS A 359 0.07 13.52 -1.11
C CYS A 359 0.88 13.02 0.06
N CYS A 360 1.43 11.82 -0.09
CA CYS A 360 2.35 11.24 0.89
C CYS A 360 3.52 10.50 0.27
N PRO A 361 4.40 11.21 -0.47
CA PRO A 361 5.57 10.59 -1.04
C PRO A 361 6.45 9.95 0.03
N ALA A 362 7.07 8.84 -0.36
CA ALA A 362 7.88 8.03 0.53
C ALA A 362 9.19 7.67 -0.15
N THR A 363 10.27 7.64 0.63
CA THR A 363 11.58 7.20 0.15
C THR A 363 12.29 6.36 1.20
N ILE A 364 13.14 5.44 0.75
CA ILE A 364 14.04 4.70 1.64
C ILE A 364 15.37 5.45 1.68
N VAL A 365 15.81 5.82 2.88
CA VAL A 365 17.14 6.40 3.12
C VAL A 365 18.06 5.32 3.66
N ASN A 366 19.30 5.29 3.16
CA ASN A 366 20.30 4.29 3.55
C ASN A 366 21.29 4.83 4.57
#